data_AF-A0A7C7PFR1-F1
#
_entry.id   AF-A0A7C7PFR1-F1
#
_cell.length_a   1.000
_cell.length_b   1.000
_cell.length_c   1.000
_cell.angle_alpha   90.00
_cell.angle_beta   90.00
_cell.angle_gamma   90.00
#
_symmetry.space_group_name_H-M   'P 1'
#
loop_
_entity.id
_entity.type
_entity.pdbx_description
1 polymer ?
#
loop_
_entity_poly.entity_id
_entity_poly.type
_entity_poly.pdbx_seq_one_letter_code
_entity_poly.pdbx_strand_id
1 'polypeptide(L)'
;MAFLLSYRPAPSPWLTAFALLCVALAALHAPPPAQAQDAFRPAAVVNDEVISVLDLSMRVRLAIIGAGVQDSQEVRRRLTPQVLRGLIDERLQMQEATRLDIAVTDDQVADALQQISQQNGMSEGQFLSMLRNRGVIPTTLIDQIRAQIA
;
A
#
# COMPACT_ATOMS: atom_id res chain seq x y z
N MET A 1 -2.08 -81.67 -3.36
CA MET A 1 -1.98 -80.56 -4.34
C MET A 1 -3.39 -80.02 -4.56
N ALA A 2 -3.75 -78.90 -3.92
CA ALA A 2 -5.05 -78.26 -4.11
C ALA A 2 -4.84 -76.73 -4.13
N PHE A 3 -5.07 -76.15 -5.29
CA PHE A 3 -5.02 -74.72 -5.60
C PHE A 3 -6.12 -73.99 -4.81
N LEU A 4 -5.76 -73.04 -3.95
CA LEU A 4 -6.70 -72.08 -3.39
C LEU A 4 -6.82 -70.89 -4.35
N LEU A 5 -7.97 -70.77 -5.02
CA LEU A 5 -8.32 -69.59 -5.80
C LEU A 5 -8.62 -68.42 -4.85
N SER A 6 -7.79 -67.38 -4.89
CA SER A 6 -8.05 -66.10 -4.23
C SER A 6 -9.16 -65.34 -4.96
N TYR A 7 -10.34 -65.22 -4.35
CA TYR A 7 -11.44 -64.40 -4.85
C TYR A 7 -11.12 -62.92 -4.61
N ARG A 8 -10.91 -62.15 -5.69
CA ARG A 8 -10.85 -60.68 -5.63
C ARG A 8 -12.23 -60.12 -6.04
N PRO A 9 -13.03 -59.56 -5.11
CA PRO A 9 -14.31 -58.96 -5.48
C PRO A 9 -14.05 -57.71 -6.34
N ALA A 10 -14.75 -57.60 -7.46
CA ALA A 10 -14.71 -56.40 -8.29
C ALA A 10 -15.39 -55.22 -7.55
N PRO A 11 -14.84 -54.00 -7.63
CA PRO A 11 -15.42 -52.85 -6.95
C PRO A 11 -16.84 -52.56 -7.51
N SER A 12 -17.81 -52.37 -6.62
CA SER A 12 -19.20 -52.12 -7.00
C SER A 12 -19.33 -50.78 -7.76
N PRO A 13 -20.15 -50.72 -8.84
CA PRO A 13 -20.22 -49.56 -9.73
C PRO A 13 -20.74 -48.27 -9.06
N TRP A 14 -21.42 -48.40 -7.92
CA TRP A 14 -21.92 -47.24 -7.16
C TRP A 14 -20.82 -46.49 -6.39
N LEU A 15 -19.75 -47.19 -5.97
CA LEU A 15 -18.62 -46.56 -5.29
C LEU A 15 -17.73 -45.78 -6.28
N THR A 16 -17.58 -46.28 -7.50
CA THR A 16 -16.84 -45.57 -8.56
C THR A 16 -17.62 -44.35 -9.06
N ALA A 17 -18.95 -44.44 -9.19
CA ALA A 17 -19.79 -43.31 -9.54
C ALA A 17 -19.78 -42.19 -8.48
N PHE A 18 -19.80 -42.55 -7.19
CA PHE A 18 -19.74 -41.58 -6.09
C PHE A 18 -18.38 -40.87 -6.03
N ALA A 19 -17.28 -41.61 -6.23
CA ALA A 19 -15.94 -41.04 -6.28
C ALA A 19 -15.78 -40.03 -7.44
N LEU A 20 -16.34 -40.33 -8.62
CA LEU A 20 -16.30 -39.41 -9.77
C LEU A 20 -17.14 -38.14 -9.53
N LEU A 21 -18.27 -38.25 -8.82
CA LEU A 21 -19.10 -37.10 -8.46
C LEU A 21 -18.38 -36.17 -7.46
N CYS A 22 -17.67 -36.71 -6.47
CA CYS A 22 -16.89 -35.91 -5.52
C CYS A 22 -15.74 -35.16 -6.21
N VAL A 23 -15.06 -35.80 -7.18
CA VAL A 23 -14.00 -35.15 -7.97
C VAL A 23 -14.58 -34.04 -8.85
N ALA A 24 -15.75 -34.26 -9.46
CA ALA A 24 -16.42 -33.24 -10.26
C ALA A 24 -16.84 -32.03 -9.42
N LEU A 25 -17.35 -32.25 -8.19
CA LEU A 25 -17.80 -31.17 -7.31
C LEU A 25 -16.64 -30.32 -6.75
N ALA A 26 -15.47 -30.93 -6.53
CA ALA A 26 -14.26 -30.24 -6.09
C ALA A 26 -13.70 -29.32 -7.19
N ALA A 27 -13.84 -29.69 -8.47
CA ALA A 27 -13.38 -28.88 -9.59
C ALA A 27 -14.19 -27.57 -9.78
N LEU A 28 -15.43 -27.50 -9.29
CA LEU A 28 -16.25 -26.28 -9.33
C LEU A 28 -15.91 -25.26 -8.25
N HIS A 29 -15.11 -25.62 -7.24
CA HIS A 29 -14.75 -24.74 -6.11
C HIS A 29 -13.31 -24.22 -6.19
N ALA A 30 -12.73 -24.11 -7.38
CA ALA A 30 -11.42 -23.50 -7.55
C ALA A 30 -11.45 -22.06 -7.01
N PRO A 31 -10.65 -21.72 -5.98
CA PRO A 31 -10.61 -20.35 -5.48
C PRO A 31 -10.11 -19.44 -6.60
N PRO A 32 -10.70 -18.23 -6.78
CA PRO A 32 -10.22 -17.28 -7.76
C PRO A 32 -8.74 -16.98 -7.48
N PRO A 33 -7.92 -16.72 -8.52
CA PRO A 33 -6.55 -16.31 -8.33
C PRO A 33 -6.53 -15.09 -7.41
N ALA A 34 -5.79 -15.19 -6.30
CA ALA A 34 -5.61 -14.08 -5.38
C ALA A 34 -4.96 -12.91 -6.15
N GLN A 35 -5.72 -11.86 -6.40
CA GLN A 35 -5.21 -10.61 -6.92
C GLN A 35 -4.34 -10.00 -5.82
N ALA A 36 -3.01 -10.13 -5.95
CA ALA A 36 -2.08 -9.40 -5.10
C ALA A 36 -2.41 -7.90 -5.19
N GLN A 37 -2.47 -7.22 -4.06
CA GLN A 37 -2.79 -5.80 -3.99
C GLN A 37 -1.64 -4.98 -4.60
N ASP A 38 -1.73 -4.67 -5.90
CA ASP A 38 -0.72 -3.93 -6.69
C ASP A 38 -0.34 -2.55 -6.09
N ALA A 39 -1.16 -2.00 -5.19
CA ALA A 39 -0.92 -0.72 -4.54
C ALA A 39 0.37 -0.69 -3.70
N PHE A 40 0.77 -1.83 -3.12
CA PHE A 40 1.98 -1.94 -2.29
C PHE A 40 3.22 -2.39 -3.05
N ARG A 41 3.17 -2.37 -4.39
CA ARG A 41 4.35 -2.69 -5.21
C ARG A 41 5.50 -1.71 -4.86
N PRO A 42 6.75 -2.20 -4.71
CA PRO A 42 7.89 -1.33 -4.45
C PRO A 42 8.12 -0.32 -5.59
N ALA A 43 8.24 0.96 -5.24
CA ALA A 43 8.74 2.02 -6.11
C ALA A 43 10.24 2.27 -5.88
N ALA A 44 10.70 2.13 -4.63
CA ALA A 44 12.11 2.12 -4.24
C ALA A 44 12.30 1.35 -2.93
N VAL A 45 13.54 0.99 -2.64
CA VAL A 45 13.97 0.39 -1.36
C VAL A 45 15.11 1.24 -0.82
N VAL A 46 15.02 1.64 0.45
CA VAL A 46 15.98 2.49 1.15
C VAL A 46 16.41 1.77 2.42
N ASN A 47 17.63 1.22 2.41
CA ASN A 47 18.08 0.25 3.41
C ASN A 47 17.04 -0.89 3.54
N ASP A 48 16.43 -1.07 4.71
CA ASP A 48 15.44 -2.12 4.97
C ASP A 48 13.98 -1.65 4.80
N GLU A 49 13.75 -0.40 4.36
CA GLU A 49 12.42 0.19 4.20
C GLU A 49 11.99 0.30 2.74
N VAL A 50 10.72 -0.02 2.49
CA VAL A 50 10.11 0.07 1.15
C VAL A 50 9.34 1.36 1.00
N ILE A 51 9.55 2.06 -0.12
CA ILE A 51 8.67 3.12 -0.61
C ILE A 51 7.74 2.49 -1.65
N SER A 52 6.43 2.50 -1.40
CA SER A 52 5.47 1.90 -2.31
C SER A 52 5.07 2.82 -3.46
N VAL A 53 4.50 2.24 -4.53
CA VAL A 53 3.88 3.02 -5.62
C VAL A 53 2.73 3.89 -5.10
N LEU A 54 1.98 3.42 -4.10
CA LEU A 54 0.94 4.21 -3.45
C LEU A 54 1.53 5.46 -2.79
N ASP A 55 2.57 5.33 -1.97
CA ASP A 55 3.24 6.44 -1.29
C ASP A 55 3.69 7.49 -2.31
N LEU A 56 4.40 7.04 -3.35
CA LEU A 56 4.85 7.90 -4.44
C LEU A 56 3.69 8.63 -5.12
N SER A 57 2.60 7.93 -5.43
CA SER A 57 1.44 8.54 -6.09
C SER A 57 0.73 9.58 -5.23
N MET A 58 0.60 9.33 -3.92
CA MET A 58 0.00 10.25 -2.96
C MET A 58 0.87 11.50 -2.79
N ARG A 59 2.19 11.30 -2.72
CA ARG A 59 3.17 12.37 -2.59
C ARG A 59 3.22 13.26 -3.85
N VAL A 60 3.11 12.67 -5.05
CA VAL A 60 2.99 13.43 -6.31
C VAL A 60 1.70 14.26 -6.31
N ARG A 61 0.57 13.67 -5.90
CA ARG A 61 -0.71 14.39 -5.82
C ARG A 61 -0.65 15.54 -4.82
N LEU A 62 -0.05 15.34 -3.66
CA LEU A 62 0.16 16.39 -2.66
C LEU A 62 1.03 17.52 -3.22
N ALA A 63 2.12 17.20 -3.92
CA ALA A 63 2.96 18.21 -4.57
C ALA A 63 2.20 19.03 -5.63
N ILE A 64 1.34 18.39 -6.43
CA ILE A 64 0.48 19.08 -7.42
C ILE A 64 -0.47 20.05 -6.72
N ILE A 65 -1.10 19.62 -5.63
CA ILE A 65 -2.00 20.46 -4.84
C ILE A 65 -1.25 21.65 -4.25
N GLY A 66 -0.09 21.43 -3.64
CA GLY A 66 0.73 22.48 -3.03
C GLY A 66 1.27 23.48 -4.05
N ALA A 67 1.61 23.03 -5.25
CA ALA A 67 2.05 23.89 -6.34
C ALA A 67 0.90 24.66 -7.03
N GLY A 68 -0.36 24.31 -6.76
CA GLY A 68 -1.53 24.93 -7.40
C GLY A 68 -1.61 24.69 -8.91
N VAL A 69 -0.96 23.63 -9.42
CA VAL A 69 -0.92 23.31 -10.85
C VAL A 69 -2.00 22.30 -11.24
N GLN A 70 -2.36 22.28 -12.52
CA GLN A 70 -3.33 21.31 -13.03
C GLN A 70 -2.74 19.87 -13.02
N ASP A 71 -3.50 18.92 -12.47
CA ASP A 71 -3.16 17.50 -12.53
C ASP A 71 -3.26 17.00 -13.98
N SER A 72 -2.11 16.90 -14.64
CA SER A 72 -1.97 16.35 -15.99
C SER A 72 -0.95 15.23 -16.00
N GLN A 73 -1.00 14.37 -17.02
CA GLN A 73 -0.02 13.30 -17.15
C GLN A 73 1.41 13.84 -17.30
N GLU A 74 1.57 14.97 -17.99
CA GLU A 74 2.87 15.62 -18.18
C GLU A 74 3.43 16.16 -16.85
N VAL A 75 2.60 16.85 -16.06
CA VAL A 75 3.01 17.33 -14.72
C VAL A 75 3.39 16.15 -13.83
N ARG A 76 2.58 15.09 -13.79
CA ARG A 76 2.88 13.89 -13.03
C ARG A 76 4.22 13.29 -13.45
N ARG A 77 4.46 13.08 -14.75
CA ARG A 77 5.73 12.54 -15.27
C ARG A 77 6.95 13.36 -14.85
N ARG A 78 6.83 14.70 -14.84
CA ARG A 78 7.92 15.61 -14.42
C ARG A 78 8.16 15.59 -12.91
N LEU A 79 7.09 15.50 -12.11
CA LEU A 79 7.18 15.55 -10.65
C LEU A 79 7.59 14.21 -10.04
N THR A 80 7.12 13.07 -10.58
CA THR A 80 7.42 11.73 -10.06
C THR A 80 8.90 11.51 -9.69
N PRO A 81 9.89 11.76 -10.56
CA PRO A 81 11.30 11.53 -10.21
C PRO A 81 11.85 12.52 -9.17
N GLN A 82 11.26 13.70 -9.02
CA GLN A 82 11.63 14.67 -7.99
C GLN A 82 11.07 14.24 -6.64
N VAL A 83 9.79 13.85 -6.64
CA VAL A 83 9.08 13.37 -5.46
C VAL A 83 9.66 12.07 -4.94
N LEU A 84 10.05 11.14 -5.82
CA LEU A 84 10.72 9.90 -5.41
C LEU A 84 12.05 10.17 -4.68
N ARG A 85 12.85 11.13 -5.17
CA ARG A 85 14.09 11.53 -4.47
C ARG A 85 13.78 12.12 -3.10
N GLY A 86 12.78 13.00 -3.01
CA GLY A 86 12.33 13.54 -1.73
C GLY A 86 11.90 12.45 -0.74
N LEU A 87 11.13 11.45 -1.19
CA LEU A 87 10.73 10.31 -0.34
C LEU A 87 11.93 9.48 0.13
N ILE A 88 12.96 9.31 -0.70
CA ILE A 88 14.19 8.61 -0.32
C ILE A 88 14.93 9.42 0.76
N ASP A 89 15.09 10.72 0.56
CA ASP A 89 15.76 11.60 1.51
C ASP A 89 15.00 11.65 2.85
N GLU A 90 13.67 11.74 2.82
CA GLU A 90 12.79 11.68 4.00
C GLU A 90 12.99 10.36 4.76
N ARG A 91 13.09 9.21 4.07
CA ARG A 91 13.37 7.91 4.70
C ARG A 91 14.72 7.89 5.40
N LEU A 92 15.76 8.38 4.74
CA LEU A 92 17.10 8.46 5.30
C LEU A 92 17.16 9.38 6.52
N GLN A 93 16.47 10.53 6.47
CA GLN A 93 16.38 11.47 7.60
C GLN A 93 15.71 10.82 8.80
N MET A 94 14.58 10.13 8.61
CA MET A 94 13.87 9.46 9.70
C MET A 94 14.69 8.31 10.31
N GLN A 95 15.45 7.58 9.49
CA GLN A 95 16.36 6.54 9.98
C GLN A 95 17.47 7.15 10.84
N GLU A 96 18.03 8.28 10.41
CA GLU A 96 19.09 8.98 11.16
C GLU A 96 18.57 9.59 12.46
N ALA A 97 17.38 10.20 12.44
CA ALA A 97 16.72 10.70 13.65
C ALA A 97 16.50 9.57 14.66
N THR A 98 16.01 8.41 14.20
CA THR A 98 15.85 7.21 15.03
C THR A 98 17.18 6.74 15.61
N ARG A 99 18.26 6.73 14.81
CA ARG A 99 19.61 6.34 15.24
C ARG A 99 20.19 7.28 16.31
N LEU A 100 19.75 8.53 16.33
CA LEU A 100 20.17 9.58 17.25
C LEU A 100 19.21 9.75 18.44
N ASP A 101 18.21 8.87 18.59
CA ASP A 101 17.14 8.98 19.59
C ASP A 101 16.38 10.33 19.53
N ILE A 102 16.30 10.93 18.35
CA ILE A 102 15.52 12.14 18.10
C ILE A 102 14.08 11.74 17.82
N ALA A 103 13.18 12.13 18.70
CA ALA A 103 11.75 11.84 18.60
C ALA A 103 10.96 13.12 18.33
N VAL A 104 10.21 13.11 17.23
CA VAL A 104 9.21 14.15 16.92
C VAL A 104 7.92 13.82 17.65
N THR A 105 7.42 14.74 18.48
CA THR A 105 6.16 14.55 19.19
C THR A 105 4.95 14.84 18.31
N ASP A 106 3.80 14.27 18.66
CA ASP A 106 2.56 14.54 17.94
C ASP A 106 2.12 16.01 18.07
N ASP A 107 2.45 16.66 19.20
CA ASP A 107 2.20 18.09 19.41
C ASP A 107 3.01 18.96 18.43
N GLN A 108 4.29 18.64 18.19
CA GLN A 108 5.12 19.35 17.21
C GLN A 108 4.56 19.23 15.79
N VAL A 109 4.04 18.05 15.44
CA VAL A 109 3.39 17.81 14.15
C VAL A 109 2.07 18.59 14.06
N ALA A 110 1.27 18.60 15.12
CA ALA A 110 0.01 19.33 15.18
C ALA A 110 0.24 20.84 15.03
N ASP A 111 1.23 21.40 15.72
CA ASP A 111 1.61 22.81 15.61
C ASP A 111 2.04 23.18 14.18
N ALA A 112 2.87 22.35 13.55
CA ALA A 112 3.29 22.56 12.17
C ALA A 112 2.11 22.44 11.18
N LEU A 113 1.22 21.48 11.38
CA LEU A 113 0.02 21.31 10.58
C LEU A 113 -0.94 22.50 10.73
N GLN A 114 -1.11 23.01 11.94
CA GLN A 114 -1.89 24.22 12.22
C GLN A 114 -1.32 25.41 11.46
N GLN A 115 0.00 25.62 11.50
CA GLN A 115 0.67 26.70 10.77
C GLN A 115 0.45 26.59 9.26
N ILE A 116 0.61 25.41 8.67
CA ILE A 116 0.38 25.17 7.24
C ILE A 116 -1.09 25.45 6.88
N SER A 117 -2.02 24.98 7.71
CA SER A 117 -3.46 25.19 7.49
C SER A 117 -3.81 26.68 7.50
N GLN A 118 -3.28 27.43 8.47
CA GLN A 118 -3.45 28.88 8.57
C GLN A 118 -2.85 29.63 7.39
N GLN A 119 -1.67 29.23 6.89
CA GLN A 119 -1.07 29.79 5.68
C GLN A 119 -1.96 29.58 4.44
N ASN A 120 -2.76 28.52 4.43
CA ASN A 120 -3.76 28.25 3.39
C ASN A 120 -5.12 28.91 3.68
N GLY A 121 -5.26 29.71 4.74
CA GLY A 121 -6.50 30.39 5.12
C GLY A 121 -7.60 29.44 5.60
N MET A 122 -7.24 28.26 6.10
CA MET A 122 -8.17 27.22 6.53
C MET A 122 -7.91 26.82 7.98
N SER A 123 -8.95 26.37 8.69
CA SER A 123 -8.74 25.57 9.89
C SER A 123 -8.12 24.22 9.53
N GLU A 124 -7.44 23.57 10.47
CA GLU A 124 -6.84 22.25 10.27
C GLU A 124 -7.86 21.23 9.73
N GLY A 125 -9.02 21.11 10.37
CA GLY A 125 -10.05 20.17 9.93
C GLY A 125 -10.55 20.44 8.51
N GLN A 126 -10.69 21.71 8.13
CA GLN A 126 -11.06 22.10 6.76
C GLN A 126 -9.94 21.77 5.77
N PHE A 127 -8.68 22.00 6.15
CA PHE A 127 -7.52 21.72 5.30
C PHE A 127 -7.36 20.22 5.05
N LEU A 128 -7.42 19.39 6.10
CA LEU A 128 -7.37 17.92 5.97
C LEU A 128 -8.55 17.38 5.15
N SER A 129 -9.75 17.95 5.32
CA SER A 129 -10.92 17.60 4.52
C SER A 129 -10.73 17.96 3.05
N MET A 130 -10.14 19.12 2.77
CA MET A 130 -9.81 19.54 1.40
C MET A 130 -8.81 18.59 0.74
N LEU A 131 -7.76 18.18 1.44
CA LEU A 131 -6.80 17.18 0.94
C LEU A 131 -7.48 15.85 0.63
N ARG A 132 -8.33 15.36 1.54
CA ARG A 132 -9.11 14.12 1.34
C ARG A 132 -10.02 14.22 0.11
N ASN A 133 -10.74 15.32 -0.03
CA ASN A 133 -11.62 15.56 -1.18
C ASN A 133 -10.86 15.65 -2.50
N ARG A 134 -9.57 16.02 -2.46
CA ARG A 134 -8.67 16.02 -3.62
C ARG A 134 -7.93 14.69 -3.84
N GLY A 135 -8.24 13.68 -3.03
CA GLY A 135 -7.71 12.33 -3.15
C GLY A 135 -6.35 12.11 -2.49
N VAL A 136 -5.96 12.95 -1.53
CA VAL A 136 -4.76 12.75 -0.71
C VAL A 136 -5.15 12.24 0.67
N ILE A 137 -4.48 11.18 1.12
CA ILE A 137 -4.64 10.66 2.47
C ILE A 137 -3.94 11.63 3.44
N PRO A 138 -4.60 12.13 4.50
CA PRO A 138 -4.01 13.08 5.45
C PRO A 138 -2.66 12.66 6.02
N THR A 139 -2.47 11.35 6.26
CA THR A 139 -1.21 10.80 6.78
C THR A 139 -0.03 11.11 5.88
N THR A 140 -0.22 11.20 4.54
CA THR A 140 0.86 11.57 3.61
C THR A 140 1.47 12.94 3.89
N LEU A 141 0.67 13.92 4.33
CA LEU A 141 1.18 15.23 4.73
C LEU A 141 1.80 15.16 6.12
N ILE A 142 1.16 14.45 7.05
CA ILE A 142 1.65 14.30 8.43
C ILE A 142 3.04 13.65 8.45
N ASP A 143 3.24 12.59 7.66
CA ASP A 143 4.53 11.89 7.55
C ASP A 143 5.61 12.81 6.97
N GLN A 144 5.26 13.64 5.97
CA GLN A 144 6.16 14.67 5.47
C GLN A 144 6.56 15.66 6.55
N ILE A 145 5.58 16.21 7.28
CA ILE A 145 5.83 17.19 8.33
C ILE A 145 6.78 16.60 9.36
N ARG A 146 6.52 15.35 9.78
CA ARG A 146 7.35 14.62 10.73
C ARG A 146 8.79 14.50 10.22
N ALA A 147 9.00 14.11 8.96
CA ALA A 147 10.34 14.03 8.37
C ALA A 147 11.05 15.40 8.30
N GLN A 148 10.31 16.49 8.07
CA GLN A 148 10.89 17.84 7.97
C GLN A 148 11.34 18.45 9.30
N ILE A 149 10.81 17.95 10.41
CA ILE A 149 11.08 18.48 11.76
C ILE A 149 11.82 17.50 12.67
N ALA A 150 12.22 16.34 12.11
CA ALA A 150 13.05 15.34 12.77
C ALA A 150 14.53 15.72 12.80
#